data_AF-A0A150PHL3-F1
#
_entry.id   AF-A0A150PHL3-F1
#
_cell.length_a   1.000
_cell.length_b   1.000
_cell.length_c   1.000
_cell.angle_alpha   90.00
_cell.angle_beta   90.00
_cell.angle_gamma   90.00
#
_symmetry.space_group_name_H-M   'P 1'
#
loop_
_entity.id
_entity.type
_entity.pdbx_description
1 polymer ?
#
loop_
_entity_poly.entity_id
_entity_poly.type
_entity_poly.pdbx_seq_one_letter_code
_entity_poly.pdbx_strand_id
1 'polypeptide(L)'
;MRKSYTEALYASPNRRAHTLVIVVGADLAPDEARRCLEAPAYVVVENRESDGAFLKAMVRAFGRSELETAVARGWVDVVHAGGFGELEKRVNEHIGAAPGPCRIFVLCDSDRMHPGHNDTEAIKALHACCAHHGVPGHVLHKRSIESYLPKGSLKHQGKRDVFEAFFDALNDAQRDHYNMKEGFKRPKTREGDVSVPPEYKGLFDGLAQDVVRKLCGGFGDHAWRLFLTTRSEITAAAVEERCATNPGEISRLLDIIEALV
;
A
#
# COMPACT_ATOMS: atom_id res chain seq x y z
N MET A 1 -7.11 9.57 -42.09
CA MET A 1 -5.86 10.34 -42.24
C MET A 1 -4.96 9.97 -41.06
N ARG A 2 -3.86 9.23 -41.27
CA ARG A 2 -2.91 8.88 -40.19
C ARG A 2 -2.11 10.12 -39.84
N LYS A 3 -2.19 10.58 -38.60
CA LYS A 3 -1.36 11.66 -38.07
C LYS A 3 -0.16 11.01 -37.39
N SER A 4 1.06 11.37 -37.81
CA SER A 4 2.31 10.89 -37.20
C SER A 4 3.13 12.07 -36.73
N TYR A 5 3.71 11.94 -35.55
CA TYR A 5 4.69 12.87 -34.99
C TYR A 5 6.02 12.13 -34.85
N THR A 6 7.13 12.81 -35.12
CA THR A 6 8.46 12.22 -35.07
C THR A 6 9.37 13.21 -34.38
N GLU A 7 9.90 12.82 -33.22
CA GLU A 7 10.89 13.59 -32.48
C GLU A 7 12.04 12.67 -32.10
N ALA A 8 13.27 13.18 -32.19
CA ALA A 8 14.46 12.43 -31.87
C ALA A 8 14.68 12.44 -30.35
N LEU A 9 14.14 11.44 -29.64
CA LEU A 9 14.51 11.20 -28.24
C LEU A 9 15.95 10.64 -28.19
N TYR A 10 16.86 11.48 -27.71
CA TYR A 10 18.23 11.15 -27.29
C TYR A 10 19.17 10.59 -28.38
N ALA A 11 20.00 11.45 -28.96
CA ALA A 11 21.23 11.04 -29.64
C ALA A 11 22.42 11.20 -28.68
N SER A 12 22.99 10.09 -28.20
CA SER A 12 24.40 10.10 -27.77
C SER A 12 25.23 10.43 -29.02
N PRO A 13 26.24 11.30 -28.95
CA PRO A 13 26.94 11.83 -30.13
C PRO A 13 27.62 10.76 -31.02
N ASN A 14 27.68 9.50 -30.57
CA ASN A 14 28.32 8.38 -31.27
C ASN A 14 27.42 7.16 -31.59
N ARG A 15 26.08 7.27 -31.54
CA ARG A 15 25.19 6.18 -32.03
C ARG A 15 24.05 6.73 -32.88
N ARG A 16 23.72 6.03 -33.97
CA ARG A 16 22.57 6.31 -34.85
C ARG A 16 21.33 6.60 -34.00
N ALA A 17 20.67 7.73 -34.23
CA ALA A 17 19.42 8.06 -33.58
C ALA A 17 18.41 6.93 -33.84
N HIS A 18 18.04 6.20 -32.80
CA HIS A 18 16.96 5.24 -32.89
C HIS A 18 15.66 6.05 -32.89
N THR A 19 15.10 6.30 -34.08
CA THR A 19 13.78 6.90 -34.20
C THR A 19 12.75 5.90 -33.70
N LEU A 20 12.18 6.14 -32.53
CA LEU A 20 11.00 5.43 -32.04
C LEU A 20 9.76 6.09 -32.67
N VAL A 21 9.06 5.38 -33.56
CA VAL A 21 7.80 5.86 -34.13
C VAL A 21 6.66 5.25 -33.33
N ILE A 22 6.01 6.07 -32.50
CA ILE A 22 4.81 5.66 -31.77
C ILE A 22 3.60 6.00 -32.63
N VAL A 23 2.84 4.97 -33.01
CA VAL A 23 1.58 5.15 -33.74
C VAL A 23 0.46 5.30 -32.72
N VAL A 24 -0.05 6.52 -32.61
CA VAL A 24 -1.20 6.84 -31.76
C VAL A 24 -2.48 6.49 -32.51
N GLY A 25 -3.46 5.89 -31.82
CA GLY A 25 -4.81 5.67 -32.36
C GLY A 25 -5.48 6.98 -32.81
N ALA A 26 -6.58 6.89 -33.55
CA ALA A 26 -7.26 8.06 -34.13
C ALA A 26 -7.85 9.04 -33.09
N ASP A 27 -7.83 8.67 -31.82
CA ASP A 27 -8.62 9.30 -30.76
C ASP A 27 -7.89 10.43 -30.01
N LEU A 28 -6.57 10.60 -30.21
CA LEU A 28 -5.78 11.67 -29.59
C LEU A 28 -4.95 12.44 -30.62
N ALA A 29 -4.83 13.76 -30.44
CA ALA A 29 -3.84 14.53 -31.18
C ALA A 29 -2.41 14.12 -30.76
N PRO A 30 -1.40 14.19 -31.64
CA PRO A 30 -0.05 13.73 -31.29
C PRO A 30 0.55 14.40 -30.05
N ASP A 31 0.31 15.70 -29.83
CA ASP A 31 0.78 16.39 -28.62
C ASP A 31 0.06 15.92 -27.35
N GLU A 32 -1.22 15.56 -27.43
CA GLU A 32 -1.97 14.99 -26.30
C GLU A 32 -1.46 13.60 -25.94
N ALA A 33 -1.19 12.79 -26.96
CA ALA A 33 -0.60 11.47 -26.77
C ALA A 33 0.81 11.56 -26.18
N ARG A 34 1.65 12.52 -26.63
CA ARG A 34 2.95 12.79 -26.00
C ARG A 34 2.77 13.12 -24.52
N ARG A 35 1.88 14.05 -24.17
CA ARG A 35 1.61 14.41 -22.77
C ARG A 35 1.12 13.23 -21.93
N CYS A 36 0.30 12.34 -22.50
CA CYS A 36 -0.15 11.13 -21.80
C CYS A 36 1.00 10.15 -21.54
N LEU A 37 1.92 10.00 -22.50
CA LEU A 37 3.09 9.12 -22.37
C LEU A 37 4.15 9.68 -21.42
N GLU A 38 4.29 11.01 -21.36
CA GLU A 38 5.20 11.70 -20.44
C GLU A 38 4.66 11.76 -19.00
N ALA A 39 3.34 11.74 -18.82
CA ALA A 39 2.72 11.72 -17.51
C ALA A 39 3.04 10.41 -16.78
N PRO A 40 3.41 10.44 -15.48
CA PRO A 40 3.69 9.22 -14.73
C PRO A 40 2.43 8.38 -14.50
N ALA A 41 2.65 7.13 -14.12
CA ALA A 41 1.64 6.34 -13.42
C ALA A 41 1.52 6.84 -11.96
N TYR A 42 0.29 7.02 -11.49
CA TYR A 42 -0.01 7.52 -10.15
C TYR A 42 -0.47 6.38 -9.25
N VAL A 43 0.24 6.15 -8.15
CA VAL A 43 -0.21 5.28 -7.06
C VAL A 43 -0.78 6.17 -5.96
N VAL A 44 -2.10 6.23 -5.88
CA VAL A 44 -2.83 7.05 -4.92
C VAL A 44 -2.96 6.28 -3.61
N VAL A 45 -2.48 6.89 -2.52
CA VAL A 45 -2.44 6.30 -1.17
C VAL A 45 -2.96 7.29 -0.14
N GLU A 46 -3.35 6.81 1.03
CA GLU A 46 -3.83 7.68 2.11
C GLU A 46 -2.73 8.61 2.63
N ASN A 47 -1.55 8.05 2.91
CA ASN A 47 -0.40 8.76 3.42
C ASN A 47 0.89 8.40 2.66
N ARG A 48 1.30 9.30 1.77
CA ARG A 48 2.55 9.21 1.00
C ARG A 48 3.79 8.86 1.82
N GLU A 49 3.91 9.29 3.07
CA GLU A 49 5.10 8.99 3.88
C GLU A 49 5.12 7.51 4.31
N SER A 50 4.05 7.05 4.96
CA SER A 50 3.97 5.69 5.50
C SER A 50 3.70 4.65 4.41
N ASP A 51 2.72 4.87 3.55
CA ASP A 51 2.37 3.95 2.46
C ASP A 51 3.45 3.93 1.39
N GLY A 52 4.05 5.09 1.11
CA GLY A 52 5.20 5.18 0.23
C GLY A 52 6.43 4.44 0.78
N ALA A 53 6.65 4.46 2.10
CA ALA A 53 7.70 3.66 2.74
C ALA A 53 7.43 2.16 2.61
N PHE A 54 6.18 1.74 2.83
CA PHE A 54 5.73 0.37 2.62
C PHE A 54 5.97 -0.08 1.17
N LEU A 55 5.44 0.64 0.18
CA LEU A 55 5.60 0.30 -1.24
C LEU A 55 7.07 0.19 -1.65
N LYS A 56 7.91 1.17 -1.28
CA LYS A 56 9.36 1.12 -1.56
C LYS A 56 10.03 -0.08 -0.91
N ALA A 57 9.63 -0.44 0.32
CA ALA A 57 10.16 -1.61 0.99
C ALA A 57 9.74 -2.91 0.28
N MET A 58 8.49 -3.01 -0.17
CA MET A 58 7.99 -4.19 -0.88
C MET A 58 8.64 -4.34 -2.26
N VAL A 59 8.70 -3.27 -3.07
CA VAL A 59 9.37 -3.25 -4.38
C VAL A 59 10.80 -3.80 -4.26
N ARG A 60 11.57 -3.29 -3.29
CA ARG A 60 12.94 -3.76 -3.01
C ARG A 60 12.96 -5.22 -2.55
N ALA A 61 12.14 -5.56 -1.56
CA ALA A 61 12.17 -6.89 -0.93
C ALA A 61 11.83 -8.02 -1.91
N PHE A 62 10.95 -7.75 -2.87
CA PHE A 62 10.52 -8.67 -3.92
C PHE A 62 11.35 -8.55 -5.21
N GLY A 63 12.42 -7.76 -5.22
CA GLY A 63 13.37 -7.69 -6.34
C GLY A 63 12.77 -7.11 -7.63
N ARG A 64 11.78 -6.22 -7.52
CA ARG A 64 11.11 -5.59 -8.67
C ARG A 64 11.95 -4.45 -9.24
N SER A 65 13.08 -4.79 -9.86
CA SER A 65 14.09 -3.82 -10.31
C SER A 65 13.58 -2.82 -11.36
N GLU A 66 12.64 -3.26 -12.21
CA GLU A 66 12.01 -2.39 -13.21
C GLU A 66 11.14 -1.33 -12.53
N LEU A 67 10.29 -1.75 -11.58
CA LEU A 67 9.48 -0.84 -10.78
C LEU A 67 10.33 0.08 -9.90
N GLU A 68 11.42 -0.42 -9.31
CA GLU A 68 12.38 0.41 -8.57
C GLU A 68 12.98 1.50 -9.47
N THR A 69 13.34 1.14 -10.71
CA THR A 69 13.84 2.09 -11.72
C THR A 69 12.76 3.09 -12.11
N ALA A 70 11.52 2.64 -12.32
CA ALA A 70 10.39 3.48 -12.69
C ALA A 70 10.10 4.53 -11.59
N VAL A 71 10.10 4.12 -10.32
CA VAL A 71 9.96 5.04 -9.18
C VAL A 71 11.15 6.01 -9.12
N ALA A 72 12.38 5.54 -9.28
CA ALA A 72 13.58 6.39 -9.24
C ALA A 72 13.63 7.42 -10.39
N ARG A 73 13.05 7.09 -11.55
CA ARG A 73 12.95 7.98 -12.72
C ARG A 73 11.69 8.85 -12.72
N GLY A 74 10.84 8.72 -11.71
CA GLY A 74 9.58 9.46 -11.62
C GLY A 74 8.54 9.02 -12.66
N TRP A 75 8.65 7.81 -13.21
CA TRP A 75 7.64 7.20 -14.07
C TRP A 75 6.46 6.64 -13.28
N VAL A 76 6.68 6.35 -12.00
CA VAL A 76 5.65 6.07 -11.01
C VAL A 76 5.77 7.10 -9.89
N ASP A 77 4.70 7.82 -9.59
CA ASP A 77 4.62 8.75 -8.47
C ASP A 77 3.58 8.29 -7.44
N VAL A 78 3.95 8.38 -6.17
CA VAL A 78 3.06 8.05 -5.05
C VAL A 78 2.38 9.34 -4.59
N VAL A 79 1.06 9.41 -4.75
CA VAL A 79 0.26 10.60 -4.49
C VAL A 79 -0.43 10.49 -3.14
N HIS A 80 -0.28 11.52 -2.32
CA HIS A 80 -1.02 11.66 -1.06
C HIS A 80 -2.47 12.08 -1.36
N ALA A 81 -3.44 11.25 -0.99
CA ALA A 81 -4.84 11.63 -1.01
C ALA A 81 -5.29 12.27 0.30
N GLY A 82 -4.86 11.73 1.44
CA GLY A 82 -5.46 11.99 2.75
C GLY A 82 -6.38 10.86 3.17
N GLY A 83 -7.38 11.13 4.01
CA GLY A 83 -8.36 10.12 4.41
C GLY A 83 -9.28 9.67 3.26
N PHE A 84 -10.07 8.62 3.50
CA PHE A 84 -10.90 7.96 2.47
C PHE A 84 -11.77 8.89 1.60
N GLY A 85 -12.38 9.94 2.16
CA GLY A 85 -13.19 10.89 1.38
C GLY A 85 -12.38 11.72 0.38
N GLU A 86 -11.07 11.85 0.58
CA GLU A 86 -10.18 12.57 -0.33
C GLU A 86 -9.57 11.65 -1.41
N LEU A 87 -9.62 10.31 -1.25
CA LEU A 87 -9.15 9.37 -2.28
C LEU A 87 -9.96 9.50 -3.56
N GLU A 88 -11.29 9.45 -3.47
CA GLU A 88 -12.20 9.61 -4.61
C GLU A 88 -11.97 10.95 -5.31
N LYS A 89 -11.87 12.03 -4.54
CA LYS A 89 -11.64 13.37 -5.07
C LYS A 89 -10.30 13.45 -5.80
N ARG A 90 -9.24 12.88 -5.24
CA ARG A 90 -7.91 12.88 -5.85
C ARG A 90 -7.88 12.09 -7.15
N VAL A 91 -8.54 10.93 -7.20
CA VAL A 91 -8.70 10.16 -8.46
C VAL A 91 -9.42 10.99 -9.52
N ASN A 92 -10.55 11.61 -9.16
CA ASN A 92 -11.30 12.49 -10.07
C ASN A 92 -10.47 13.68 -10.58
N GLU A 93 -9.69 14.31 -9.71
CA GLU A 93 -8.80 15.42 -10.08
C GLU A 93 -7.73 14.98 -11.10
N HIS A 94 -7.10 13.83 -10.88
CA HIS A 94 -6.09 13.30 -11.80
C HIS A 94 -6.67 12.89 -13.15
N ILE A 95 -7.88 12.32 -13.16
CA ILE A 95 -8.57 11.96 -14.41
C ILE A 95 -9.00 13.23 -15.15
N GLY A 96 -9.61 14.18 -14.46
CA GLY A 96 -10.10 15.43 -15.07
C GLY A 96 -8.99 16.34 -15.59
N ALA A 97 -7.78 16.28 -15.02
CA ALA A 97 -6.63 17.02 -15.49
C ALA A 97 -5.89 16.36 -16.66
N ALA A 98 -6.12 15.07 -16.93
CA ALA A 98 -5.42 14.34 -17.97
C ALA A 98 -6.06 14.58 -19.35
N PRO A 99 -5.27 14.87 -20.40
CA PRO A 99 -5.79 15.04 -21.76
C PRO A 99 -6.18 13.71 -22.44
N GLY A 100 -6.05 12.58 -21.74
CA GLY A 100 -6.28 11.23 -22.25
C GLY A 100 -6.19 10.18 -21.12
N PRO A 101 -5.98 8.89 -21.45
CA PRO A 101 -5.94 7.82 -20.46
C PRO A 101 -4.93 8.10 -19.35
N CYS A 102 -5.41 8.11 -18.10
CA CYS A 102 -4.58 8.33 -16.93
C CYS A 102 -4.27 6.98 -16.27
N ARG A 103 -2.99 6.73 -16.01
CA ARG A 103 -2.50 5.48 -15.42
C ARG A 103 -2.55 5.63 -13.91
N ILE A 104 -3.63 5.17 -13.29
CA ILE A 104 -3.87 5.34 -11.86
C ILE A 104 -4.04 3.96 -11.22
N PHE A 105 -3.51 3.79 -10.02
CA PHE A 105 -3.83 2.70 -9.12
C PHE A 105 -4.09 3.26 -7.73
N VAL A 106 -5.07 2.70 -7.02
CA VAL A 106 -5.37 3.10 -5.63
C VAL A 106 -5.01 1.98 -4.66
N LEU A 107 -4.31 2.33 -3.58
CA LEU A 107 -4.00 1.42 -2.48
C LEU A 107 -4.51 2.02 -1.16
N CYS A 108 -5.23 1.23 -0.37
CA CYS A 108 -5.66 1.64 0.97
C CYS A 108 -5.59 0.49 1.98
N ASP A 109 -5.54 0.89 3.25
CA ASP A 109 -5.71 -0.01 4.37
C ASP A 109 -7.15 -0.57 4.39
N SER A 110 -7.35 -1.73 5.01
CA SER A 110 -8.69 -2.32 5.09
C SER A 110 -9.46 -1.91 6.34
N ASP A 111 -8.73 -1.51 7.38
CA ASP A 111 -9.25 -1.26 8.72
C ASP A 111 -10.10 -2.42 9.28
N ARG A 112 -9.97 -3.62 8.71
CA ARG A 112 -10.77 -4.78 9.11
C ARG A 112 -10.39 -5.19 10.51
N MET A 113 -11.39 -5.20 11.40
CA MET A 113 -11.22 -5.60 12.79
C MET A 113 -11.22 -7.11 12.97
N HIS A 114 -11.77 -7.88 12.03
CA HIS A 114 -11.79 -9.34 12.12
C HIS A 114 -11.95 -9.98 10.73
N PRO A 115 -11.71 -11.29 10.58
CA PRO A 115 -11.98 -11.98 9.32
C PRO A 115 -13.47 -11.85 8.93
N GLY A 116 -13.73 -11.53 7.67
CA GLY A 116 -15.10 -11.27 7.19
C GLY A 116 -15.72 -9.98 7.73
N HIS A 117 -14.94 -9.07 8.32
CA HIS A 117 -15.41 -7.71 8.60
C HIS A 117 -15.78 -7.03 7.29
N ASN A 118 -17.03 -6.57 7.20
CA ASN A 118 -17.53 -5.90 6.02
C ASN A 118 -16.71 -4.65 5.72
N ASP A 119 -16.55 -4.37 4.44
CA ASP A 119 -15.96 -3.12 3.98
C ASP A 119 -16.73 -1.93 4.58
N THR A 120 -15.97 -0.92 5.01
CA THR A 120 -16.53 0.34 5.46
C THR A 120 -17.22 1.06 4.30
N GLU A 121 -18.11 2.00 4.59
CA GLU A 121 -18.74 2.83 3.54
C GLU A 121 -17.69 3.56 2.69
N ALA A 122 -16.58 3.93 3.31
CA ALA A 122 -15.42 4.50 2.65
C ALA A 122 -14.79 3.56 1.60
N ILE A 123 -14.52 2.29 1.96
CA ILE A 123 -13.97 1.29 1.03
C ILE A 123 -14.98 0.99 -0.09
N LYS A 124 -16.27 0.93 0.23
CA LYS A 124 -17.33 0.74 -0.80
C LYS A 124 -17.37 1.90 -1.79
N ALA A 125 -17.28 3.14 -1.30
CA ALA A 125 -17.24 4.33 -2.15
C ALA A 125 -15.98 4.32 -3.05
N LEU A 126 -14.83 3.92 -2.49
CA LEU A 126 -13.61 3.74 -3.28
C LEU A 126 -13.79 2.70 -4.39
N HIS A 127 -14.35 1.53 -4.08
CA HIS A 127 -14.64 0.51 -5.09
C HIS A 127 -15.57 1.04 -6.19
N ALA A 128 -16.61 1.79 -5.82
CA ALA A 128 -17.54 2.39 -6.78
C ALA A 128 -16.84 3.42 -7.68
N CYS A 129 -15.99 4.29 -7.11
CA CYS A 129 -15.18 5.26 -7.86
C CYS A 129 -14.21 4.55 -8.83
N CYS A 130 -13.46 3.55 -8.34
CA CYS A 130 -12.53 2.78 -9.15
C CYS A 130 -13.25 2.08 -10.32
N ALA A 131 -14.38 1.43 -10.06
CA ALA A 131 -15.19 0.77 -11.07
C ALA A 131 -15.77 1.76 -12.10
N HIS A 132 -16.24 2.93 -11.65
CA HIS A 132 -16.77 3.98 -12.52
C HIS A 132 -15.73 4.47 -13.53
N HIS A 133 -14.47 4.59 -13.11
CA HIS A 133 -13.39 5.10 -13.94
C HIS A 133 -12.52 4.03 -14.61
N GLY A 134 -12.77 2.74 -14.36
CA GLY A 134 -11.90 1.66 -14.83
C GLY A 134 -10.49 1.71 -14.23
N VAL A 135 -10.35 2.28 -13.02
CA VAL A 135 -9.08 2.40 -12.30
C VAL A 135 -8.91 1.15 -11.43
N PRO A 136 -7.77 0.44 -11.52
CA PRO A 136 -7.49 -0.66 -10.60
C PRO A 136 -7.29 -0.13 -9.17
N GLY A 137 -7.87 -0.82 -8.19
CA GLY A 137 -7.70 -0.53 -6.77
C GLY A 137 -7.42 -1.80 -5.99
N HIS A 138 -6.64 -1.69 -4.92
CA HIS A 138 -6.35 -2.78 -3.99
C HIS A 138 -6.57 -2.33 -2.55
N VAL A 139 -7.44 -3.03 -1.84
CA VAL A 139 -7.59 -2.92 -0.40
C VAL A 139 -6.75 -4.02 0.23
N LEU A 140 -5.84 -3.66 1.13
CA LEU A 140 -5.00 -4.66 1.80
C LEU A 140 -5.83 -5.76 2.48
N HIS A 141 -5.33 -6.98 2.53
CA HIS A 141 -6.01 -8.07 3.21
C HIS A 141 -6.04 -7.84 4.72
N LYS A 142 -4.87 -7.48 5.25
CA LYS A 142 -4.68 -7.18 6.66
C LYS A 142 -5.22 -5.80 7.01
N ARG A 143 -5.29 -5.51 8.31
CA ARG A 143 -5.82 -4.25 8.81
C ARG A 143 -5.11 -3.03 8.20
N SER A 144 -3.79 -3.00 8.28
CA SER A 144 -2.96 -1.86 7.82
C SER A 144 -1.60 -2.30 7.30
N ILE A 145 -0.87 -1.39 6.63
CA ILE A 145 0.51 -1.63 6.17
C ILE A 145 1.45 -2.15 7.27
N GLU A 146 1.34 -1.70 8.53
CA GLU A 146 2.22 -2.15 9.61
C GLU A 146 2.04 -3.63 9.94
N SER A 147 0.90 -4.22 9.58
CA SER A 147 0.60 -5.64 9.78
C SER A 147 1.45 -6.56 8.87
N TYR A 148 2.11 -5.97 7.87
CA TYR A 148 3.07 -6.64 6.97
C TYR A 148 4.52 -6.52 7.45
N LEU A 149 4.81 -5.80 8.54
CA LEU A 149 6.17 -5.73 9.09
C LEU A 149 6.64 -7.13 9.53
N PRO A 150 7.83 -7.57 9.07
CA PRO A 150 8.41 -8.84 9.49
C PRO A 150 8.73 -8.90 10.98
N LYS A 151 8.86 -10.14 11.50
CA LYS A 151 9.27 -10.38 12.89
C LYS A 151 10.63 -9.75 13.21
N GLY A 152 11.60 -9.85 12.30
CA GLY A 152 12.91 -9.21 12.43
C GLY A 152 12.79 -7.70 12.64
N SER A 153 12.00 -7.02 11.80
CA SER A 153 11.77 -5.57 11.90
C SER A 153 11.13 -5.15 13.23
N LEU A 154 10.04 -5.82 13.64
CA LEU A 154 9.30 -5.45 14.85
C LEU A 154 10.12 -5.63 16.14
N LYS A 155 11.13 -6.51 16.13
CA LYS A 155 12.06 -6.69 17.25
C LYS A 155 12.84 -5.40 17.55
N HIS A 156 13.08 -4.55 16.55
CA HIS A 156 13.83 -3.29 16.70
C HIS A 156 13.00 -2.14 17.29
N GLN A 157 11.68 -2.30 17.47
CA GLN A 157 10.82 -1.24 18.00
C GLN A 157 11.04 -0.95 19.49
N GLY A 158 11.74 -1.84 20.21
CA GLY A 158 12.04 -1.67 21.63
C GLY A 158 10.87 -1.94 22.58
N LYS A 159 9.75 -2.50 22.08
CA LYS A 159 8.58 -2.91 22.89
C LYS A 159 8.56 -4.42 23.11
N ARG A 160 9.49 -4.91 23.93
CA ARG A 160 9.72 -6.35 24.12
C ARG A 160 8.47 -7.13 24.56
N ASP A 161 7.74 -6.64 25.55
CA ASP A 161 6.55 -7.35 26.07
C ASP A 161 5.43 -7.45 25.02
N VAL A 162 5.23 -6.38 24.23
CA VAL A 162 4.27 -6.36 23.11
C VAL A 162 4.72 -7.34 22.03
N PHE A 163 6.01 -7.32 21.69
CA PHE A 163 6.60 -8.20 20.67
C PHE A 163 6.43 -9.68 21.02
N GLU A 164 6.80 -10.06 22.24
CA GLU A 164 6.67 -11.45 22.72
C GLU A 164 5.19 -11.87 22.74
N ALA A 165 4.30 -11.07 23.33
CA ALA A 165 2.87 -11.37 23.33
C ALA A 165 2.28 -11.49 21.91
N PHE A 166 2.67 -10.61 20.99
CA PHE A 166 2.17 -10.60 19.62
C PHE A 166 2.60 -11.82 18.81
N PHE A 167 3.86 -12.26 18.94
CA PHE A 167 4.35 -13.41 18.16
C PHE A 167 4.12 -14.75 18.83
N ASP A 168 4.12 -14.81 20.16
CA ASP A 168 4.08 -16.08 20.90
C ASP A 168 2.64 -16.48 21.28
N ALA A 169 1.72 -15.52 21.42
CA ALA A 169 0.33 -15.81 21.84
C ALA A 169 -0.70 -15.64 20.73
N LEU A 170 -0.50 -14.73 19.76
CA LEU A 170 -1.47 -14.53 18.68
C LEU A 170 -1.25 -15.54 17.55
N ASN A 171 -2.35 -16.00 16.93
CA ASN A 171 -2.29 -16.70 15.64
C ASN A 171 -2.24 -15.71 14.46
N ASP A 172 -2.13 -16.20 13.22
CA ASP A 172 -2.01 -15.34 12.04
C ASP A 172 -3.21 -14.44 11.82
N ALA A 173 -4.44 -14.97 11.88
CA ALA A 173 -5.65 -14.17 11.72
C ALA A 173 -5.75 -13.06 12.80
N GLN A 174 -5.39 -13.37 14.04
CA GLN A 174 -5.33 -12.39 15.12
C GLN A 174 -4.28 -11.31 14.84
N ARG A 175 -3.09 -11.69 14.35
CA ARG A 175 -2.02 -10.73 14.00
C ARG A 175 -2.40 -9.83 12.83
N ASP A 176 -3.18 -10.32 11.88
CA ASP A 176 -3.59 -9.56 10.69
C ASP A 176 -4.61 -8.47 10.98
N HIS A 177 -5.38 -8.63 12.07
CA HIS A 177 -6.43 -7.69 12.47
C HIS A 177 -6.11 -6.88 13.72
N TYR A 178 -5.01 -7.19 14.40
CA TYR A 178 -4.54 -6.43 15.55
C TYR A 178 -4.17 -5.00 15.16
N ASN A 179 -4.57 -4.02 15.98
CA ASN A 179 -4.17 -2.63 15.78
C ASN A 179 -2.68 -2.47 16.12
N MET A 180 -1.81 -2.51 15.11
CA MET A 180 -0.35 -2.39 15.30
C MET A 180 0.05 -1.07 15.95
N LYS A 181 -0.72 0.00 15.76
CA LYS A 181 -0.44 1.34 16.29
C LYS A 181 -0.83 1.45 17.76
N GLU A 182 -2.12 1.31 18.04
CA GLU A 182 -2.70 1.58 19.36
C GLU A 182 -2.81 0.34 20.25
N GLY A 183 -2.75 -0.85 19.66
CA GLY A 183 -3.04 -2.12 20.33
C GLY A 183 -4.45 -2.19 20.90
N PHE A 184 -4.60 -2.90 22.02
CA PHE A 184 -5.83 -2.83 22.80
C PHE A 184 -5.89 -1.53 23.62
N LYS A 185 -7.10 -1.02 23.82
CA LYS A 185 -7.32 0.22 24.56
C LYS A 185 -7.18 -0.04 26.05
N ARG A 186 -6.44 0.84 26.72
CA ARG A 186 -6.44 0.86 28.19
C ARG A 186 -7.79 1.37 28.70
N PRO A 187 -8.29 0.83 29.82
CA PRO A 187 -9.47 1.37 30.47
C PRO A 187 -9.21 2.81 30.91
N LYS A 188 -10.27 3.63 30.90
CA LYS A 188 -10.19 5.06 31.27
C LYS A 188 -9.92 5.28 32.77
N THR A 189 -10.09 4.25 33.61
CA THR A 189 -9.84 4.27 35.05
C THR A 189 -8.71 3.29 35.40
N ARG A 190 -7.93 3.60 36.46
CA ARG A 190 -6.82 2.76 36.95
C ARG A 190 -7.27 1.38 37.45
N GLU A 191 -8.56 1.22 37.75
CA GLU A 191 -9.17 0.01 38.32
C GLU A 191 -9.85 -0.87 37.27
N GLY A 192 -9.93 -0.43 36.02
CA GLY A 192 -10.53 -1.23 34.96
C GLY A 192 -9.60 -2.35 34.50
N ASP A 193 -10.16 -3.52 34.23
CA ASP A 193 -9.47 -4.54 33.45
C ASP A 193 -9.35 -4.10 32.00
N VAL A 194 -8.20 -4.39 31.38
CA VAL A 194 -8.05 -4.22 29.93
C VAL A 194 -9.03 -5.18 29.25
N SER A 195 -9.82 -4.65 28.33
CA SER A 195 -10.74 -5.47 27.53
C SER A 195 -10.43 -5.33 26.05
N VAL A 196 -10.67 -6.43 25.34
CA VAL A 196 -10.70 -6.43 23.88
C VAL A 196 -11.96 -5.68 23.44
N PRO A 197 -11.85 -4.68 22.54
CA PRO A 197 -13.02 -3.99 22.02
C PRO A 197 -14.03 -4.95 21.36
N PRO A 198 -15.35 -4.79 21.60
CA PRO A 198 -16.38 -5.69 21.07
C PRO A 198 -16.42 -5.75 19.53
N GLU A 199 -15.90 -4.73 18.85
CA GLU A 199 -15.77 -4.65 17.39
C GLU A 199 -14.91 -5.77 16.80
N TYR A 200 -14.06 -6.41 17.62
CA TYR A 200 -13.27 -7.57 17.23
C TYR A 200 -14.09 -8.87 17.14
N LYS A 201 -15.37 -8.87 17.52
CA LYS A 201 -16.31 -10.00 17.45
C LYS A 201 -15.74 -11.33 17.97
N GLY A 202 -15.05 -11.25 19.10
CA GLY A 202 -14.51 -12.42 19.78
C GLY A 202 -13.25 -13.02 19.17
N LEU A 203 -12.63 -12.38 18.18
CA LEU A 203 -11.36 -12.84 17.57
C LEU A 203 -10.25 -13.08 18.60
N PHE A 204 -10.30 -12.38 19.74
CA PHE A 204 -9.30 -12.44 20.80
C PHE A 204 -9.83 -12.98 22.14
N ASP A 205 -11.05 -13.53 22.21
CA ASP A 205 -11.69 -13.95 23.48
C ASP A 205 -10.93 -15.08 24.20
N GLY A 206 -10.16 -15.88 23.46
CA GLY A 206 -9.34 -16.97 24.02
C GLY A 206 -8.01 -16.53 24.64
N LEU A 207 -7.67 -15.24 24.60
CA LEU A 207 -6.40 -14.76 25.14
C LEU A 207 -6.41 -14.67 26.67
N ALA A 208 -5.29 -15.05 27.29
CA ALA A 208 -5.08 -14.82 28.71
C ALA A 208 -4.99 -13.31 29.01
N GLN A 209 -5.48 -12.91 30.18
CA GLN A 209 -5.59 -11.49 30.55
C GLN A 209 -4.23 -10.78 30.64
N ASP A 210 -3.16 -11.50 30.95
CA ASP A 210 -1.80 -10.95 30.93
C ASP A 210 -1.32 -10.63 29.50
N VAL A 211 -1.65 -11.49 28.53
CA VAL A 211 -1.39 -11.27 27.09
C VAL A 211 -2.15 -10.03 26.62
N VAL A 212 -3.44 -9.92 26.94
CA VAL A 212 -4.27 -8.75 26.60
C VAL A 212 -3.68 -7.46 27.18
N ARG A 213 -3.20 -7.49 28.43
CA ARG A 213 -2.53 -6.34 29.06
C ARG A 213 -1.23 -5.96 28.35
N LYS A 214 -0.39 -6.94 27.99
CA LYS A 214 0.87 -6.70 27.25
C LYS A 214 0.62 -6.11 25.87
N LEU A 215 -0.47 -6.50 25.21
CA LEU A 215 -0.87 -5.97 23.90
C LEU A 215 -1.56 -4.59 23.97
N CYS A 216 -1.62 -3.94 25.13
CA CYS A 216 -2.04 -2.54 25.22
C CYS A 216 -1.01 -1.58 24.63
N GLY A 217 -1.47 -0.59 23.85
CA GLY A 217 -0.61 0.49 23.36
C GLY A 217 0.23 0.13 22.13
N GLY A 218 0.04 -1.07 21.58
CA GLY A 218 0.59 -1.50 20.29
C GLY A 218 2.10 -1.34 20.15
N PHE A 219 2.57 -1.30 18.91
CA PHE A 219 3.93 -0.93 18.53
C PHE A 219 4.11 0.59 18.40
N GLY A 220 3.02 1.36 18.37
CA GLY A 220 2.99 2.83 18.36
C GLY A 220 2.97 3.45 16.95
N ASP A 221 2.65 4.75 16.92
CA ASP A 221 2.39 5.60 15.73
C ASP A 221 3.52 5.67 14.69
N HIS A 222 4.71 5.20 15.05
CA HIS A 222 5.89 5.26 14.20
C HIS A 222 6.40 3.87 13.81
N ALA A 223 5.64 2.80 14.04
CA ALA A 223 6.01 1.45 13.64
C ALA A 223 6.29 1.36 12.12
N TRP A 224 5.54 2.08 11.29
CA TRP A 224 5.79 2.16 9.84
C TRP A 224 7.21 2.62 9.49
N ARG A 225 7.90 3.39 10.34
CA ARG A 225 9.30 3.81 10.09
C ARG A 225 10.26 2.64 10.00
N LEU A 226 9.90 1.48 10.54
CA LEU A 226 10.69 0.26 10.42
C LEU A 226 10.85 -0.18 8.96
N PHE A 227 9.93 0.18 8.04
CA PHE A 227 10.11 -0.01 6.60
C PHE A 227 11.36 0.70 6.05
N LEU A 228 11.74 1.82 6.68
CA LEU A 228 12.89 2.64 6.31
C LEU A 228 14.17 2.19 7.02
N THR A 229 14.07 1.84 8.31
CA THR A 229 15.23 1.64 9.19
C THR A 229 15.70 0.20 9.30
N THR A 230 14.85 -0.79 8.98
CA THR A 230 15.19 -2.23 9.12
C THR A 230 15.25 -2.95 7.77
N ARG A 231 15.83 -2.30 6.76
CA ARG A 231 15.83 -2.80 5.37
C ARG A 231 16.33 -4.23 5.20
N SER A 232 17.34 -4.64 5.97
CA SER A 232 17.91 -6.00 5.94
C SER A 232 16.94 -7.08 6.43
N GLU A 233 16.01 -6.73 7.32
CA GLU A 233 15.01 -7.64 7.89
C GLU A 233 13.81 -7.84 6.95
N ILE A 234 13.64 -6.95 5.97
CA ILE A 234 12.49 -6.94 5.06
C ILE A 234 12.92 -7.56 3.73
N THR A 235 12.84 -8.89 3.69
CA THR A 235 13.03 -9.75 2.52
C THR A 235 11.67 -10.30 2.06
N ALA A 236 11.56 -10.74 0.80
CA ALA A 236 10.33 -11.37 0.31
C ALA A 236 9.89 -12.53 1.20
N ALA A 237 10.81 -13.42 1.60
CA ALA A 237 10.50 -14.56 2.47
C ALA A 237 9.93 -14.11 3.82
N ALA A 238 10.57 -13.13 4.47
CA ALA A 238 10.13 -12.63 5.76
C ALA A 238 8.78 -11.90 5.71
N VAL A 239 8.45 -11.27 4.57
CA VAL A 239 7.12 -10.69 4.34
C VAL A 239 6.08 -11.79 4.05
N GLU A 240 6.41 -12.79 3.24
CA GLU A 240 5.50 -13.91 2.94
C GLU A 240 5.17 -14.75 4.19
N GLU A 241 6.10 -14.89 5.14
CA GLU A 241 5.80 -15.44 6.47
C GLU A 241 4.70 -14.67 7.21
N ARG A 242 4.57 -13.36 6.94
CA ARG A 242 3.47 -12.57 7.48
C ARG A 242 2.19 -12.79 6.66
N CYS A 243 2.26 -13.12 5.37
CA CYS A 243 1.09 -13.24 4.48
C CYS A 243 0.42 -14.63 4.50
N ALA A 244 0.58 -15.43 5.55
CA ALA A 244 0.07 -16.80 5.61
C ALA A 244 -1.44 -16.96 5.32
N THR A 245 -2.26 -15.96 5.67
CA THR A 245 -3.72 -15.91 5.44
C THR A 245 -4.11 -15.48 4.03
N ASN A 246 -3.20 -14.84 3.29
CA ASN A 246 -3.38 -14.44 1.89
C ASN A 246 -2.04 -14.48 1.12
N PRO A 247 -1.49 -15.67 0.83
CA PRO A 247 -0.18 -15.79 0.21
C PRO A 247 -0.09 -15.09 -1.15
N GLY A 248 1.06 -14.47 -1.44
CA GLY A 248 1.33 -13.81 -2.71
C GLY A 248 0.56 -12.51 -2.95
N GLU A 249 -0.14 -11.96 -1.94
CA GLU A 249 -0.84 -10.67 -2.06
C GLU A 249 0.09 -9.55 -2.54
N ILE A 250 1.26 -9.42 -1.93
CA ILE A 250 2.21 -8.37 -2.26
C ILE A 250 2.70 -8.52 -3.70
N SER A 251 2.96 -9.75 -4.15
CA SER A 251 3.35 -9.99 -5.54
C SER A 251 2.26 -9.54 -6.50
N ARG A 252 0.98 -9.89 -6.25
CA ARG A 252 -0.16 -9.45 -7.08
C ARG A 252 -0.33 -7.94 -7.10
N LEU A 253 -0.18 -7.29 -5.94
CA LEU A 253 -0.22 -5.83 -5.82
C LEU A 253 0.88 -5.18 -6.68
N LEU A 254 2.11 -5.69 -6.59
CA LEU A 254 3.23 -5.16 -7.37
C LEU A 254 3.06 -5.40 -8.87
N ASP A 255 2.51 -6.55 -9.27
CA ASP A 255 2.21 -6.85 -10.68
C ASP A 255 1.20 -5.86 -11.27
N ILE A 256 0.20 -5.42 -10.48
CA ILE A 256 -0.76 -4.39 -10.91
C ILE A 256 -0.07 -3.05 -11.14
N ILE A 257 0.84 -2.66 -10.24
CA ILE A 257 1.59 -1.40 -10.36
C ILE A 257 2.55 -1.47 -11.56
N GLU A 258 3.22 -2.60 -11.77
CA GLU A 258 4.10 -2.82 -12.92
C GLU A 258 3.34 -2.74 -14.24
N ALA A 259 2.11 -3.25 -14.30
CA ALA A 259 1.26 -3.16 -15.50
C ALA A 259 0.85 -1.72 -15.87
N LEU A 260 1.07 -0.74 -14.99
CA LEU A 260 0.87 0.69 -15.30
C LEU A 260 2.07 1.32 -16.01
N VAL A 261 3.25 0.72 -15.99
CA VAL A 261 4.50 1.32 -16.49
C VAL A 261 4.80 0.82 -17.90
#